data_AF-A0A1C5WLF1-F1
#
_entry.id   AF-A0A1C5WLF1-F1
#
_cell.length_a   1.000
_cell.length_b   1.000
_cell.length_c   1.000
_cell.angle_alpha   90.00
_cell.angle_beta   90.00
_cell.angle_gamma   90.00
#
_symmetry.space_group_name_H-M   'P 1'
#
loop_
_entity.id
_entity.type
_entity.pdbx_description
1 polymer ?
#
loop_
_entity_poly.entity_id
_entity_poly.type
_entity_poly.pdbx_seq_one_letter_code
_entity_poly.pdbx_strand_id
1 'polypeptide(L)'
;MKTIQIGNEQYTLEFGFEAAENKNVVQRMFNALSMSYIGKRLDLDGENSKAQVAVAMLDGTADLISDIPYICKDAFYAGLLEHHKDITAEKSKDLMKQYMKEKKLSFKGLYEEIKETMEDDGFFDLTGLTEMIEEMNKAEEIVEKKVPKTPQDHKKKSTSTK
;
A
#
# COMPACT_ATOMS: atom_id res chain seq x y z
N MET A 1 -13.13 9.49 -11.04
CA MET A 1 -14.10 10.06 -10.09
C MET A 1 -15.27 9.10 -10.00
N LYS A 2 -15.97 9.02 -8.86
CA LYS A 2 -17.08 8.10 -8.65
C LYS A 2 -18.23 8.76 -7.88
N THR A 3 -19.41 8.81 -8.49
CA THR A 3 -20.63 9.18 -7.76
C THR A 3 -21.17 7.97 -7.01
N ILE A 4 -21.44 8.14 -5.72
CA ILE A 4 -22.00 7.11 -4.84
C ILE A 4 -23.31 7.61 -4.23
N GLN A 5 -24.24 6.67 -4.05
CA GLN A 5 -25.48 6.93 -3.33
C GLN A 5 -25.35 6.39 -1.90
N ILE A 6 -25.70 7.23 -0.92
CA ILE A 6 -25.72 6.89 0.50
C ILE A 6 -27.07 7.34 1.06
N GLY A 7 -27.93 6.37 1.40
CA GLY A 7 -29.33 6.65 1.68
C GLY A 7 -30.03 7.33 0.50
N ASN A 8 -30.54 8.55 0.73
CA ASN A 8 -31.26 9.34 -0.27
C ASN A 8 -30.42 10.46 -0.89
N GLU A 9 -29.13 10.54 -0.55
CA GLU A 9 -28.22 11.58 -1.01
C GLU A 9 -27.14 11.02 -1.94
N GLN A 10 -26.64 11.86 -2.84
CA GLN A 10 -25.53 11.54 -3.73
C GLN A 10 -24.29 12.28 -3.27
N TYR A 11 -23.17 11.54 -3.25
CA TYR A 11 -21.85 12.06 -2.94
C TYR A 11 -20.90 11.72 -4.10
N THR A 12 -19.82 12.48 -4.21
CA THR A 12 -18.80 12.29 -5.24
C THR A 12 -17.48 12.05 -4.54
N LEU A 13 -16.85 10.92 -4.87
CA LEU A 13 -15.47 10.63 -4.51
C LEU A 13 -14.58 10.98 -5.70
N GLU A 14 -13.62 11.88 -5.49
CA GLU A 14 -12.58 12.22 -6.46
C GLU A 14 -11.25 12.35 -5.74
N PHE A 15 -10.24 11.67 -6.25
CA PHE A 15 -8.90 11.67 -5.69
C PHE A 15 -7.99 12.67 -6.41
N GLY A 16 -8.44 13.93 -6.43
CA GLY A 16 -7.74 15.09 -7.00
C GLY A 16 -6.78 15.76 -6.02
N PHE A 17 -6.66 17.08 -6.10
CA PHE A 17 -5.69 17.85 -5.31
C PHE A 17 -5.96 17.80 -3.81
N GLU A 18 -7.22 17.92 -3.38
CA GLU A 18 -7.56 17.88 -1.95
C GLU A 18 -7.20 16.52 -1.33
N ALA A 19 -7.28 15.45 -2.13
CA ALA A 19 -6.84 14.13 -1.70
C ALA A 19 -5.32 13.97 -1.73
N ALA A 20 -4.65 14.48 -2.77
CA ALA A 20 -3.19 14.42 -2.92
C ALA A 20 -2.46 15.22 -1.84
N GLU A 21 -3.06 16.29 -1.33
CA GLU A 21 -2.53 17.07 -0.21
C GLU A 21 -2.80 16.41 1.15
N ASN A 22 -3.62 15.35 1.20
CA ASN A 22 -3.92 14.63 2.42
C ASN A 22 -2.78 13.66 2.81
N LYS A 23 -1.89 14.15 3.69
CA LYS A 23 -0.73 13.41 4.19
C LYS A 23 -1.03 11.98 4.64
N ASN A 24 -2.15 11.76 5.35
CA ASN A 24 -2.47 10.44 5.90
C ASN A 24 -2.77 9.43 4.79
N VAL A 25 -3.51 9.86 3.76
CA VAL A 25 -3.86 8.99 2.62
C VAL A 25 -2.62 8.68 1.80
N VAL A 26 -1.84 9.69 1.43
CA VAL A 26 -0.59 9.50 0.67
C VAL A 26 0.35 8.55 1.41
N GLN A 27 0.59 8.77 2.71
CA GLN A 27 1.49 7.94 3.50
C GLN A 27 1.00 6.49 3.61
N ARG A 28 -0.29 6.27 3.86
CA ARG A 28 -0.81 4.90 4.00
C ARG A 28 -0.86 4.17 2.66
N MET A 29 -1.19 4.85 1.58
CA MET A 29 -1.15 4.27 0.23
C MET A 29 0.28 3.95 -0.18
N PHE A 30 1.26 4.82 0.11
CA PHE A 30 2.67 4.50 -0.06
C PHE A 30 3.02 3.21 0.69
N ASN A 31 2.71 3.12 1.98
CA ASN A 31 3.04 1.93 2.76
C ASN A 31 2.41 0.65 2.16
N ALA A 32 1.14 0.74 1.72
CA ALA A 32 0.37 -0.35 1.13
C ALA A 32 0.96 -0.83 -0.21
N LEU A 33 1.52 0.07 -1.00
CA LEU A 33 2.04 -0.25 -2.33
C LEU A 33 3.54 -0.63 -2.30
N SER A 34 4.33 -0.08 -1.38
CA SER A 34 5.80 -0.11 -1.41
C SER A 34 6.49 -1.31 -0.75
N MET A 35 5.83 -2.46 -0.55
CA MET A 35 6.35 -3.58 0.27
C MET A 35 6.89 -3.19 1.66
N SER A 36 6.62 -1.96 2.13
CA SER A 36 7.21 -1.41 3.37
C SER A 36 6.85 -2.22 4.62
N TYR A 37 5.73 -2.94 4.58
CA TYR A 37 5.32 -3.84 5.65
C TYR A 37 6.20 -5.11 5.75
N ILE A 38 6.82 -5.52 4.65
CA ILE A 38 7.74 -6.68 4.59
C ILE A 38 9.17 -6.24 4.89
N GLY A 39 9.61 -5.13 4.28
CA GLY A 39 10.99 -4.64 4.36
C GLY A 39 11.47 -4.29 5.78
N LYS A 40 10.56 -3.85 6.67
CA LYS A 40 10.89 -3.53 8.08
C LYS A 40 11.45 -4.71 8.89
N ARG A 41 11.22 -5.94 8.44
CA ARG A 41 11.51 -7.17 9.20
C ARG A 41 12.63 -8.01 8.58
N LEU A 42 13.17 -7.56 7.45
CA LEU A 42 14.28 -8.21 6.77
C LEU A 42 15.57 -7.47 7.11
N ASP A 43 16.66 -8.24 7.24
CA ASP A 43 18.00 -7.66 7.23
C ASP A 43 18.30 -7.21 5.81
N LEU A 44 18.18 -5.91 5.55
CA LEU A 44 18.38 -5.34 4.21
C LEU A 44 19.86 -5.36 3.80
N ASP A 45 20.77 -5.52 4.76
CA ASP A 45 22.23 -5.52 4.57
C ASP A 45 22.84 -6.93 4.73
N GLY A 46 22.02 -7.95 4.95
CA GLY A 46 22.45 -9.33 5.25
C GLY A 46 21.66 -10.42 4.51
N GLU A 47 22.08 -11.67 4.66
CA GLU A 47 21.37 -12.82 4.07
C GLU A 47 20.16 -13.23 4.92
N ASN A 48 18.96 -13.02 4.39
CA ASN A 48 17.73 -13.53 4.99
C ASN A 48 17.51 -15.00 4.60
N SER A 49 17.22 -15.86 5.58
CA SER A 49 16.80 -17.24 5.29
C SER A 49 15.40 -17.28 4.66
N LYS A 50 15.09 -18.32 3.89
CA LYS A 50 13.76 -18.52 3.29
C LYS A 50 12.63 -18.49 4.34
N ALA A 51 12.89 -19.01 5.53
CA ALA A 51 11.94 -19.00 6.63
C ALA A 51 11.69 -17.58 7.17
N GLN A 52 12.74 -16.77 7.31
CA GLN A 52 12.61 -15.36 7.71
C GLN A 52 11.84 -14.55 6.67
N VAL A 53 12.12 -14.76 5.38
CA VAL A 53 11.36 -14.12 4.29
C VAL A 53 9.89 -14.49 4.34
N ALA A 54 9.56 -15.78 4.53
CA ALA A 54 8.17 -16.22 4.64
C ALA A 54 7.45 -15.61 5.85
N VAL A 55 8.11 -15.52 7.02
CA VAL A 55 7.54 -14.88 8.21
C VAL A 55 7.32 -13.39 7.97
N ALA A 56 8.30 -12.69 7.39
CA ALA A 56 8.17 -11.26 7.06
C ALA A 56 7.01 -10.99 6.09
N MET A 57 6.79 -11.87 5.10
CA MET A 57 5.63 -11.78 4.21
C MET A 57 4.30 -11.96 4.93
N LEU A 58 4.19 -12.96 5.83
CA LEU A 58 2.97 -13.21 6.59
C LEU A 58 2.65 -12.04 7.53
N ASP A 59 3.65 -11.58 8.28
CA ASP A 59 3.51 -10.45 9.18
C ASP A 59 3.20 -9.16 8.44
N GLY A 60 3.89 -8.89 7.33
CA GLY A 60 3.62 -7.72 6.51
C GLY A 60 2.21 -7.74 5.91
N THR A 61 1.70 -8.92 5.56
CA THR A 61 0.31 -9.10 5.12
C THR A 61 -0.67 -8.83 6.27
N ALA A 62 -0.38 -9.29 7.48
CA ALA A 62 -1.20 -9.02 8.65
C ALA A 62 -1.26 -7.52 8.98
N ASP A 63 -0.12 -6.83 8.91
CA ASP A 63 -0.03 -5.38 9.09
C ASP A 63 -0.88 -4.64 8.03
N LEU A 64 -0.78 -5.02 6.75
CA LEU A 64 -1.60 -4.44 5.68
C LEU A 64 -3.10 -4.66 5.93
N ILE A 65 -3.51 -5.87 6.31
CA ILE A 65 -4.92 -6.17 6.62
C ILE A 65 -5.43 -5.33 7.80
N SER A 66 -4.58 -5.12 8.80
CA SER A 66 -4.88 -4.27 9.96
C SER A 66 -5.01 -2.79 9.57
N ASP A 67 -4.22 -2.32 8.58
CA ASP A 67 -4.24 -0.93 8.12
C ASP A 67 -5.35 -0.62 7.10
N ILE A 68 -5.87 -1.62 6.38
CA ILE A 68 -6.95 -1.45 5.38
C ILE A 68 -8.13 -0.63 5.91
N PRO A 69 -8.72 -0.90 7.09
CA PRO A 69 -9.82 -0.08 7.62
C PRO A 69 -9.46 1.40 7.83
N TYR A 70 -8.22 1.68 8.21
CA TYR A 70 -7.74 3.05 8.39
C TYR A 70 -7.48 3.73 7.05
N ILE A 71 -6.95 3.00 6.06
CA ILE A 71 -6.84 3.46 4.67
C ILE A 71 -8.23 3.86 4.15
N CYS A 72 -9.22 2.97 4.26
CA CYS A 72 -10.57 3.26 3.78
C CYS A 72 -11.14 4.50 4.46
N LYS A 73 -10.99 4.63 5.78
CA LYS A 73 -11.49 5.77 6.55
C LYS A 73 -10.82 7.08 6.12
N ASP A 74 -9.50 7.11 5.98
CA ASP A 74 -8.77 8.32 5.59
C ASP A 74 -9.04 8.67 4.11
N ALA A 75 -9.04 7.68 3.21
CA ALA A 75 -9.26 7.87 1.78
C ALA A 75 -10.70 8.25 1.43
N PHE A 76 -11.70 7.65 2.09
CA PHE A 76 -13.10 8.03 1.88
C PHE A 76 -13.35 9.48 2.29
N TYR A 77 -12.68 9.96 3.35
CA TYR A 77 -12.73 11.37 3.72
C TYR A 77 -12.04 12.24 2.68
N ALA A 78 -10.79 11.94 2.32
CA ALA A 78 -10.03 12.72 1.35
C ALA A 78 -10.74 12.81 -0.01
N GLY A 79 -11.31 11.70 -0.50
CA GLY A 79 -12.04 11.66 -1.76
C GLY A 79 -13.30 12.52 -1.78
N LEU A 80 -13.88 12.86 -0.63
CA LEU A 80 -15.04 13.77 -0.57
C LEU A 80 -14.63 15.24 -0.66
N LEU A 81 -13.40 15.61 -0.29
CA LEU A 81 -13.02 17.01 -0.05
C LEU A 81 -13.05 17.88 -1.31
N GLU A 82 -12.82 17.29 -2.48
CA GLU A 82 -12.85 18.01 -3.76
C GLU A 82 -14.24 18.62 -4.05
N HIS A 83 -15.31 17.94 -3.63
CA HIS A 83 -16.70 18.33 -3.93
C HIS A 83 -17.54 18.68 -2.71
N HIS A 84 -17.10 18.31 -1.50
CA HIS A 84 -17.89 18.38 -0.26
C HIS A 84 -17.09 19.01 0.88
N LYS A 85 -16.71 20.28 0.73
CA LYS A 85 -15.78 21.00 1.64
C LYS A 85 -16.29 21.20 3.08
N ASP A 86 -17.59 21.04 3.30
CA ASP A 86 -18.23 21.15 4.62
C ASP A 86 -18.25 19.81 5.40
N ILE A 87 -17.83 18.71 4.77
CA ILE A 87 -17.76 17.40 5.43
C ILE A 87 -16.60 17.36 6.41
N THR A 88 -16.88 16.94 7.64
CA THR A 88 -15.86 16.63 8.65
C THR A 88 -15.42 15.17 8.56
N ALA A 89 -14.26 14.85 9.14
CA ALA A 89 -13.76 13.47 9.22
C ALA A 89 -14.74 12.53 9.95
N GLU A 90 -15.40 13.00 11.02
CA GLU A 90 -16.43 12.24 11.74
C GLU A 90 -17.65 11.97 10.84
N LYS A 91 -18.14 12.99 10.14
CA LYS A 91 -19.28 12.84 9.24
C LYS A 91 -18.97 11.89 8.08
N SER A 92 -17.79 12.03 7.46
CA SER A 92 -17.31 11.12 6.43
C SER A 92 -17.23 9.68 6.93
N LYS A 93 -16.72 9.46 8.16
CA LYS A 93 -16.67 8.12 8.75
C LYS A 93 -18.05 7.49 8.89
N ASP A 94 -19.07 8.27 9.25
CA ASP A 94 -20.42 7.75 9.37
C ASP A 94 -21.08 7.48 8.00
N LEU A 95 -20.83 8.34 7.01
CA LEU A 95 -21.21 8.12 5.61
C LEU A 95 -20.57 6.84 5.04
N MET A 96 -19.28 6.65 5.27
CA MET A 96 -18.56 5.44 4.85
C MET A 96 -19.19 4.18 5.45
N LYS A 97 -19.47 4.17 6.76
CA LYS A 97 -20.13 3.03 7.41
C LYS A 97 -21.52 2.76 6.82
N GLN A 98 -22.28 3.79 6.53
CA GLN A 98 -23.60 3.65 5.93
C GLN A 98 -23.50 3.08 4.52
N TYR A 99 -22.63 3.64 3.68
CA TYR A 99 -22.34 3.14 2.33
C TYR A 99 -21.95 1.66 2.36
N MET A 100 -21.01 1.28 3.22
CA MET A 100 -20.58 -0.12 3.37
C MET A 100 -21.73 -1.04 3.80
N LYS A 101 -22.60 -0.61 4.72
CA LYS A 101 -23.76 -1.40 5.16
C LYS A 101 -24.78 -1.60 4.04
N GLU A 102 -25.11 -0.53 3.32
CA GLU A 102 -26.08 -0.56 2.23
C GLU A 102 -25.60 -1.45 1.08
N LYS A 103 -24.31 -1.36 0.75
CA LYS A 103 -23.67 -2.17 -0.31
C LYS A 103 -23.19 -3.55 0.16
N LYS A 104 -23.28 -3.86 1.46
CA LYS A 104 -22.76 -5.08 2.09
C LYS A 104 -21.26 -5.29 1.82
N LEU A 105 -20.47 -4.22 1.84
CA LEU A 105 -19.04 -4.25 1.59
C LEU A 105 -18.26 -4.64 2.86
N SER A 106 -17.21 -5.42 2.66
CA SER A 106 -16.11 -5.54 3.62
C SER A 106 -15.16 -4.35 3.47
N PHE A 107 -14.28 -4.11 4.44
CA PHE A 107 -13.22 -3.10 4.27
C PHE A 107 -12.28 -3.40 3.11
N LYS A 108 -12.03 -4.69 2.81
CA LYS A 108 -11.25 -5.09 1.63
C LYS A 108 -11.96 -4.69 0.33
N GLY A 109 -13.26 -4.93 0.23
CA GLY A 109 -14.04 -4.53 -0.95
C GLY A 109 -14.08 -3.01 -1.12
N LEU A 110 -14.26 -2.26 -0.03
CA LEU A 110 -14.17 -0.79 -0.09
C LEU A 110 -12.77 -0.32 -0.49
N TYR A 111 -11.71 -0.96 0.02
CA TYR A 111 -10.33 -0.62 -0.34
C TYR A 111 -10.09 -0.81 -1.84
N GLU A 112 -10.59 -1.91 -2.42
CA GLU A 112 -10.48 -2.16 -3.86
C GLU A 112 -11.23 -1.10 -4.68
N GLU A 113 -12.46 -0.75 -4.30
CA GLU A 113 -13.22 0.33 -4.96
C GLU A 113 -12.49 1.68 -4.88
N ILE A 114 -11.91 2.01 -3.73
CA ILE A 114 -11.16 3.25 -3.53
C ILE A 114 -9.90 3.25 -4.40
N LYS A 115 -9.15 2.15 -4.40
CA LYS A 115 -7.91 2.01 -5.17
C LYS A 115 -8.19 2.16 -6.67
N GLU A 116 -9.22 1.48 -7.19
CA GLU A 116 -9.65 1.62 -8.59
C GLU A 116 -10.01 3.07 -8.91
N THR A 117 -10.77 3.74 -8.05
CA THR A 117 -11.12 5.16 -8.24
C THR A 117 -9.88 6.07 -8.22
N MET A 118 -8.91 5.79 -7.35
CA MET A 118 -7.61 6.50 -7.31
C MET A 118 -6.80 6.28 -8.59
N GLU A 119 -6.80 5.08 -9.16
CA GLU A 119 -6.14 4.77 -10.43
C GLU A 119 -6.80 5.54 -11.57
N ASP A 120 -8.13 5.50 -11.65
CA ASP A 120 -8.91 6.22 -12.66
C ASP A 120 -8.74 7.74 -12.57
N ASP A 121 -8.54 8.28 -11.36
CA ASP A 121 -8.28 9.70 -11.09
C ASP A 121 -6.82 10.12 -11.31
N GLY A 122 -5.91 9.18 -11.57
CA GLY A 122 -4.48 9.47 -11.70
C GLY A 122 -3.81 9.90 -10.37
N PHE A 123 -4.40 9.54 -9.23
CA PHE A 123 -3.92 9.94 -7.90
C PHE A 123 -2.48 9.52 -7.63
N PHE A 124 -2.09 8.31 -8.04
CA PHE A 124 -0.74 7.79 -7.80
C PHE A 124 0.34 8.55 -8.56
N ASP A 125 0.02 9.00 -9.76
CA ASP A 125 0.92 9.84 -10.57
C ASP A 125 0.94 11.27 -10.03
N LEU A 126 -0.24 11.83 -9.70
CA LEU A 126 -0.37 13.16 -9.11
C LEU A 126 0.42 13.32 -7.80
N THR A 127 0.46 12.27 -6.98
CA THR A 127 1.18 12.24 -5.69
C THR A 127 2.66 11.88 -5.83
N GLY A 128 3.12 11.47 -7.02
CA GLY A 128 4.48 10.96 -7.24
C GLY A 128 4.75 9.58 -6.63
N LEU A 129 3.71 8.86 -6.19
CA LEU A 129 3.86 7.53 -5.59
C LEU A 129 4.38 6.51 -6.60
N THR A 130 3.90 6.57 -7.85
CA THR A 130 4.37 5.70 -8.93
C THR A 130 5.88 5.86 -9.13
N GLU A 131 6.34 7.10 -9.28
CA GLU A 131 7.76 7.43 -9.51
C GLU A 131 8.64 6.94 -8.36
N MET A 132 8.25 7.25 -7.12
CA MET A 132 9.01 6.87 -5.93
C MET A 132 9.15 5.35 -5.76
N ILE A 133 8.07 4.58 -6.03
CA ILE A 133 8.12 3.12 -5.94
C ILE A 133 9.00 2.54 -7.04
N GLU A 134 8.94 3.08 -8.26
CA GLU A 134 9.84 2.65 -9.33
C GLU A 134 11.31 2.94 -9.01
N GLU A 135 11.63 4.10 -8.44
CA GLU A 135 12.99 4.44 -8.02
C GLU A 135 13.52 3.48 -6.95
N MET A 136 12.69 3.10 -5.98
CA MET A 136 13.05 2.10 -4.97
C MET A 136 13.36 0.74 -5.60
N ASN A 137 12.48 0.25 -6.49
CA ASN A 137 12.69 -1.03 -7.17
C ASN A 137 13.97 -1.01 -8.03
N LYS A 138 14.26 0.11 -8.70
CA LYS A 138 15.50 0.28 -9.49
C LYS A 138 16.75 0.29 -8.59
N ALA A 139 16.67 0.90 -7.41
CA ALA A 139 17.79 0.93 -6.46
C ALA A 139 18.11 -0.48 -5.94
N GLU A 140 17.11 -1.31 -5.65
CA GLU A 140 17.28 -2.71 -5.26
C GLU A 140 18.01 -3.53 -6.34
N GLU A 141 17.62 -3.39 -7.62
CA GLU A 141 18.29 -4.09 -8.74
C GLU A 141 19.77 -3.70 -8.91
N ILE A 142 20.13 -2.45 -8.61
CA ILE A 142 21.51 -1.96 -8.73
C ILE A 142 22.40 -2.54 -7.62
N VAL A 143 21.84 -2.78 -6.43
CA VAL A 143 22.55 -3.42 -5.32
C VAL A 143 22.78 -4.91 -5.60
N GLU A 144 21.78 -5.63 -6.11
CA GLU A 144 21.92 -7.05 -6.47
C GLU A 144 23.00 -7.29 -7.56
N LYS A 145 23.10 -6.40 -8.56
CA LYS A 145 24.09 -6.53 -9.65
C LYS A 145 25.54 -6.30 -9.20
N LYS A 146 25.79 -5.71 -8.03
CA LYS A 146 27.14 -5.37 -7.54
C LYS A 146 27.78 -6.44 -6.64
N VAL A 147 27.07 -7.50 -6.25
CA VAL A 147 27.65 -8.59 -5.45
C VAL A 147 28.46 -9.53 -6.36
N PRO A 148 29.81 -9.57 -6.27
CA PRO A 148 30.61 -10.45 -7.10
C PRO A 148 30.39 -11.90 -6.66
N LYS A 149 30.02 -12.80 -7.59
CA LYS A 149 29.97 -14.24 -7.32
C LYS A 149 31.38 -14.72 -6.93
N THR A 150 31.59 -15.02 -5.66
CA THR A 150 32.85 -15.60 -5.17
C THR A 150 33.05 -16.98 -5.80
N PRO A 151 34.16 -17.24 -6.53
CA PRO A 151 34.40 -18.53 -7.16
C PRO A 151 34.56 -19.65 -6.11
N GLN A 152 33.75 -20.70 -6.22
CA GLN A 152 33.77 -21.89 -5.35
C GLN A 152 34.90 -22.88 -5.69
N ASP A 153 36.07 -22.41 -6.13
CA ASP A 153 37.07 -23.28 -6.77
C ASP A 153 38.07 -23.97 -5.81
N HIS A 154 37.86 -23.85 -4.49
CA HIS A 154 38.82 -24.37 -3.49
C HIS A 154 38.23 -25.23 -2.37
N LYS A 155 37.11 -25.94 -2.58
CA LYS A 155 36.74 -27.05 -1.68
C LYS A 155 37.60 -28.27 -1.98
N LYS A 156 38.76 -28.38 -1.31
CA LYS A 156 39.59 -29.60 -1.29
C LYS A 156 38.74 -30.81 -0.90
N LYS A 157 38.69 -31.82 -1.78
CA LYS A 157 38.12 -33.14 -1.47
C LYS A 157 38.98 -33.81 -0.40
N SER A 158 38.40 -34.03 0.78
CA SER A 158 39.00 -34.88 1.82
C SER A 158 38.93 -36.33 1.37
N THR A 159 40.06 -36.93 0.99
CA THR A 159 40.19 -38.37 0.79
C THR A 159 40.51 -39.05 2.12
N SER A 160 39.49 -39.65 2.73
CA SER A 160 39.68 -40.61 3.82
C SER A 160 40.18 -41.93 3.23
N THR A 161 41.34 -42.41 3.71
CA THR A 161 41.81 -43.78 3.42
C THR A 161 41.95 -44.50 4.76
N LYS A 162 41.16 -45.58 4.88
CA LYS A 162 41.21 -46.74 5.79
C LYS A 162 41.57 -46.53 7.26
#